data_AF-A0A397UC65-F1
#
_entry.id   AF-A0A397UC65-F1
#
_cell.length_a   1.000
_cell.length_b   1.000
_cell.length_c   1.000
_cell.angle_alpha   90.00
_cell.angle_beta   90.00
_cell.angle_gamma   90.00
#
_symmetry.space_group_name_H-M   'P 1'
#
loop_
_entity.id
_entity.type
_entity.pdbx_description
1 polymer ?
#
loop_
_entity_poly.entity_id
_entity_poly.type
_entity_poly.pdbx_seq_one_letter_code
_entity_poly.pdbx_strand_id
1 'polypeptide(L)' 'MKICVHYMLHISSSIQNNGPCWATWQFPIERVCGMLLPLAKSRLHPYKNIINNIHTIE' A
#
# COMPACT_ATOMS: atom_id res chain seq x y z
N MET A 1 4.90 11.68 6.54
CA MET A 1 3.53 11.42 6.06
C MET A 1 3.25 9.96 6.39
N LYS A 2 2.30 9.69 7.30
CA LYS A 2 2.00 8.33 7.74
C LYS A 2 0.96 7.72 6.81
N ILE A 3 1.21 6.51 6.31
CA ILE A 3 0.31 5.79 5.40
C ILE A 3 -0.41 4.72 6.20
N CYS A 4 -1.75 4.73 6.16
CA CYS A 4 -2.56 3.63 6.66
C CYS A 4 -2.66 2.53 5.62
N VAL A 5 -2.18 1.34 5.95
CA VAL A 5 -2.24 0.16 5.07
C VAL A 5 -3.33 -0.84 5.46
N HIS A 6 -4.23 -0.48 6.39
CA HIS A 6 -5.31 -1.35 6.85
C HIS A 6 -6.12 -1.94 5.69
N TYR A 7 -6.53 -1.11 4.72
CA TYR A 7 -7.28 -1.57 3.56
C TYR A 7 -6.48 -2.53 2.66
N MET A 8 -5.15 -2.41 2.65
CA MET A 8 -4.27 -3.27 1.87
C MET A 8 -4.20 -4.69 2.43
N LEU A 9 -4.51 -4.88 3.73
CA LEU A 9 -4.63 -6.21 4.34
C LEU A 9 -5.87 -6.96 3.84
N HIS A 10 -6.94 -6.22 3.51
CA HIS A 10 -8.20 -6.78 3.02
C HIS A 10 -8.23 -6.99 1.51
N ILE A 11 -7.13 -6.71 0.80
CA ILE A 11 -7.06 -6.83 -0.67
C ILE A 11 -7.43 -8.23 -1.16
N SER A 12 -7.03 -9.28 -0.45
CA SER A 12 -7.36 -10.66 -0.83
C SER A 12 -8.86 -10.94 -0.77
N SER A 13 -9.53 -10.48 0.29
CA SER A 13 -10.98 -10.61 0.45
C SER A 13 -11.71 -9.76 -0.58
N SER A 14 -11.27 -8.53 -0.78
CA SER A 14 -11.93 -7.63 -1.73
C SER A 14 -11.63 -7.98 -3.20
N ILE A 15 -10.56 -8.72 -3.54
CA ILE A 15 -10.37 -9.31 -4.89
C ILE A 15 -11.37 -10.43 -5.17
N GLN A 16 -11.75 -11.21 -4.15
CA GLN A 16 -12.75 -12.28 -4.32
C GLN A 16 -14.16 -11.70 -4.46
N ASN A 17 -14.44 -10.58 -3.80
CA ASN A 17 -15.77 -9.96 -3.77
C ASN A 17 -15.98 -8.95 -4.91
N ASN A 18 -14.94 -8.26 -5.35
CA ASN A 18 -15.03 -7.31 -6.44
C ASN A 18 -14.63 -8.01 -7.75
N GLY A 19 -15.18 -7.55 -8.87
CA GLY A 19 -14.97 -8.17 -10.18
C GLY A 19 -13.51 -8.18 -10.67
N PRO A 20 -13.26 -8.29 -11.98
CA PRO A 20 -11.93 -8.53 -12.52
C PRO A 20 -10.87 -7.57 -11.96
N CYS A 21 -9.76 -8.15 -11.45
CA CYS A 21 -8.71 -7.44 -10.73
C CYS A 21 -8.17 -6.21 -11.49
N TRP A 22 -7.98 -6.33 -12.81
CA TRP A 22 -7.47 -5.27 -13.67
C TRP A 22 -8.41 -4.03 -13.74
N ALA A 23 -9.71 -4.21 -13.53
CA ALA A 23 -10.67 -3.10 -13.60
C ALA A 23 -10.88 -2.43 -12.22
N THR A 24 -10.83 -3.21 -11.14
CA THR A 24 -11.17 -2.71 -9.80
C THR A 24 -9.94 -2.35 -8.95
N TRP A 25 -8.80 -3.00 -9.17
CA TRP A 25 -7.60 -2.86 -8.32
C TRP A 25 -6.46 -2.08 -8.95
N GLN A 26 -6.48 -1.85 -10.27
CA GLN A 26 -5.38 -1.16 -10.94
C GLN A 26 -5.17 0.26 -10.39
N PHE A 27 -6.22 1.06 -10.31
CA PHE A 27 -6.11 2.41 -9.77
C PHE A 27 -5.66 2.47 -8.28
N PRO A 28 -6.28 1.72 -7.34
CA PRO A 28 -5.85 1.77 -5.95
C PRO A 28 -4.42 1.22 -5.73
N ILE A 29 -4.00 0.19 -6.48
CA ILE A 29 -2.63 -0.33 -6.35
C ILE A 29 -1.60 0.70 -6.83
N GLU A 30 -1.87 1.41 -7.93
CA GLU A 30 -1.00 2.47 -8.44
C GLU A 30 -0.87 3.64 -7.46
N ARG A 31 -1.98 4.04 -6.84
CA ARG A 31 -1.97 5.10 -5.82
C ARG A 31 -1.15 4.72 -4.60
N VAL A 32 -1.29 3.49 -4.10
CA VAL A 32 -0.52 3.00 -2.95
C VAL A 32 0.97 2.90 -3.30
N CYS A 33 1.32 2.30 -4.44
CA CYS A 33 2.70 2.23 -4.90
C CYS A 33 3.33 3.61 -5.09
N GLY A 34 2.58 4.57 -5.64
CA GLY A 34 3.00 5.97 -5.79
C GLY A 34 3.30 6.65 -4.45
N MET A 35 2.56 6.33 -3.39
CA MET A 35 2.83 6.82 -2.04
C MET A 35 4.01 6.11 -1.37
N LEU A 36 4.28 4.84 -1.73
CA LEU A 36 5.35 4.04 -1.17
C LEU A 36 6.73 4.37 -1.77
N LEU A 37 6.78 4.67 -3.07
CA LEU A 37 8.00 5.05 -3.80
C LEU A 37 8.83 6.15 -3.12
N PRO A 38 8.27 7.30 -2.67
CA PRO A 38 9.05 8.32 -1.97
C PRO A 38 9.58 7.86 -0.61
N LEU A 39 8.92 6.88 0.04
CA LEU A 39 9.40 6.29 1.30
C LEU A 39 10.57 5.34 1.09
N ALA A 40 10.66 4.71 -0.09
CA ALA A 40 11.79 3.86 -0.47
C ALA A 40 13.03 4.66 -0.92
N LYS A 41 12.98 6.01 -0.95
CA LYS A 41 14.07 6.88 -1.43
C LYS A 41 15.33 6.83 -0.54
N SER A 42 15.22 6.34 0.69
CA SER A 42 16.38 6.19 1.58
C SER A 42 17.28 5.06 1.06
N ARG A 43 18.47 5.42 0.57
CA ARG A 43 19.44 4.47 -0.01
C ARG A 43 20.12 3.57 1.03
N LEU A 44 20.18 4.00 2.29
CA LEU A 44 20.90 3.30 3.36
C LEU A 44 19.99 2.33 4.13
N HIS A 45 18.77 2.77 4.46
CA HIS A 45 17.80 1.98 5.24
C HIS A 45 16.38 2.11 4.68
N PRO A 46 16.09 1.59 3.47
CA PRO A 46 14.79 1.74 2.83
C PRO A 46 13.66 1.13 3.67
N TYR A 47 13.85 -0.10 4.18
CA TYR A 47 12.85 -0.79 4.98
C TYR A 47 12.53 -0.10 6.31
N LYS A 48 13.56 0.40 7.00
CA LYS A 48 13.38 1.12 8.27
C LYS A 48 12.59 2.42 8.07
N ASN A 49 12.85 3.12 6.96
CA ASN A 49 12.12 4.33 6.61
C ASN A 49 10.66 4.05 6.25
N ILE A 50 10.42 2.96 5.50
CA ILE A 50 9.06 2.53 5.13
C ILE A 50 8.27 2.17 6.40
N ILE A 51 8.80 1.31 7.27
CA ILE A 51 8.11 0.85 8.49
C ILE A 51 7.79 2.04 9.41
N ASN A 52 8.71 2.99 9.58
CA ASN A 52 8.47 4.18 10.41
C ASN A 52 7.35 5.10 9.87
N ASN A 53 7.00 4.97 8.59
CA ASN A 53 5.95 5.76 7.96
C ASN A 53 4.67 4.96 7.70
N ILE A 54 4.64 3.65 7.97
CA ILE A 54 3.45 2.82 7.84
C ILE A 54 2.82 2.61 9.22
N HIS A 55 1.51 2.77 9.31
CA HIS A 55 0.75 2.38 10.50
C HIS A 55 -0.46 1.54 10.10
N THR A 56 -0.77 0.57 10.94
CA THR A 56 -2.02 -0.21 10.85
C THR A 56 -2.93 0.35 11.93
N ILE A 57 -4.09 0.86 11.53
CA ILE A 57 -5.19 1.06 12.46
C ILE A 57 -5.81 -0.31 12.71
N GLU A 58 -5.84 -0.72 13.97
CA GLU A 58 -6.56 -1.91 14.43
C GLU A 58 -8.05 -1.65 14.54
#